data_AF-A0A815Y7W0-F1
#
_entry.id   AF-A0A815Y7W0-F1
#
_cell.length_a   1.000
_cell.length_b   1.000
_cell.length_c   1.000
_cell.angle_alpha   90.00
_cell.angle_beta   90.00
_cell.angle_gamma   90.00
#
_symmetry.space_group_name_H-M   'P 1'
#
loop_
_entity.id
_entity.type
_entity.pdbx_description
1 polymer ?
#
loop_
_entity_poly.entity_id
_entity_poly.type
_entity_poly.pdbx_seq_one_letter_code
_entity_poly.pdbx_strand_id
1 'polypeptide(L)'
;MGSSKRKIIADVMFILIDIFNLAEQIGVYFIIKHDDLDEDTQQRFFFILFGVGGASVFKPLLVHPVLMVLFSISIEIGELVSYLKLLPNTTSLLVVIILFFCFEVIFHLISLIGIWDNDDQNR
;
A
#
# COMPACT_ATOMS: atom_id res chain seq x y z
N MET A 1 -1.72 -25.68 -17.19
CA MET A 1 -2.71 -25.55 -16.09
C MET A 1 -2.23 -24.71 -14.90
N GLY A 2 -0.92 -24.66 -14.56
CA GLY A 2 -0.40 -23.88 -13.43
C GLY A 2 -0.41 -22.34 -13.59
N SER A 3 -0.18 -21.84 -14.81
CA SER A 3 -0.15 -20.40 -15.14
C SER A 3 -1.44 -19.65 -14.78
N SER A 4 -2.62 -20.22 -15.06
CA SER A 4 -3.91 -19.57 -14.78
C SER A 4 -4.21 -19.42 -13.28
N LYS A 5 -3.85 -20.41 -12.46
CA LYS A 5 -4.05 -20.32 -11.00
C LYS A 5 -3.19 -19.23 -10.36
N ARG A 6 -1.94 -19.07 -10.83
CA ARG A 6 -1.01 -18.07 -10.30
C ARG A 6 -1.39 -16.64 -10.69
N LYS A 7 -1.90 -16.44 -11.91
CA LYS A 7 -2.49 -15.16 -12.32
C LYS A 7 -3.67 -14.78 -11.42
N ILE A 8 -4.57 -15.72 -11.14
CA ILE A 8 -5.68 -15.50 -10.20
C ILE A 8 -5.16 -15.12 -8.81
N ILE A 9 -4.11 -15.77 -8.32
CA ILE A 9 -3.50 -15.40 -7.03
C ILE A 9 -2.98 -13.96 -7.06
N ALA A 10 -2.24 -13.56 -8.11
CA ALA A 10 -1.75 -12.19 -8.24
C ALA A 10 -2.89 -11.16 -8.29
N ASP A 11 -3.96 -11.44 -9.07
CA ASP A 11 -5.14 -10.58 -9.16
C ASP A 11 -5.85 -10.45 -7.80
N VAL A 12 -6.00 -11.56 -7.05
CA VAL A 12 -6.55 -11.55 -5.69
C VAL A 12 -5.66 -10.77 -4.73
N MET A 13 -4.33 -10.88 -4.83
CA MET A 13 -3.42 -10.09 -3.99
C MET A 13 -3.56 -8.60 -4.26
N PHE A 14 -3.70 -8.18 -5.52
CA PHE A 14 -3.93 -6.76 -5.85
C PHE A 14 -5.23 -6.23 -5.23
N ILE A 15 -6.32 -7.01 -5.30
CA ILE A 15 -7.59 -6.64 -4.66
C ILE A 15 -7.42 -6.53 -3.13
N LEU A 16 -6.69 -7.47 -2.51
CA LEU A 16 -6.44 -7.41 -1.08
C LEU A 16 -5.60 -6.20 -0.68
N ILE A 17 -4.61 -5.80 -1.48
CA ILE A 17 -3.84 -4.57 -1.26
C ILE A 17 -4.77 -3.36 -1.25
N ASP A 18 -5.64 -3.21 -2.25
CA ASP A 18 -6.56 -2.08 -2.32
C ASP A 18 -7.53 -2.03 -1.11
N ILE A 19 -7.99 -3.20 -0.63
CA ILE A 19 -8.84 -3.32 0.56
C ILE A 19 -8.07 -2.94 1.83
N PHE A 20 -6.82 -3.40 1.97
CA PHE A 20 -5.99 -3.11 3.13
C PHE A 20 -5.64 -1.62 3.20
N ASN A 21 -5.26 -1.02 2.06
CA ASN A 21 -4.93 0.40 1.99
C ASN A 21 -6.15 1.27 2.34
N LEU A 22 -7.34 0.92 1.81
CA LEU A 22 -8.58 1.61 2.19
C LEU A 22 -8.89 1.46 3.69
N ALA A 23 -8.72 0.26 4.24
CA ALA A 23 -8.95 -0.01 5.67
C ALA A 23 -7.96 0.75 6.56
N GLU A 24 -6.68 0.86 6.15
CA GLU A 24 -5.67 1.68 6.81
C GLU A 24 -6.09 3.14 6.83
N GLN A 25 -6.41 3.73 5.67
CA GLN A 25 -6.79 5.13 5.57
C GLN A 25 -8.03 5.48 6.40
N ILE A 26 -9.04 4.59 6.41
CA ILE A 26 -10.23 4.72 7.26
C ILE A 26 -9.83 4.63 8.74
N GLY A 27 -9.02 3.64 9.11
CA GLY A 27 -8.57 3.43 10.49
C GLY A 27 -7.79 4.63 11.01
N VAL A 28 -6.82 5.13 10.25
CA VAL A 28 -6.02 6.30 10.58
C VAL A 28 -6.91 7.54 10.69
N TYR A 29 -7.84 7.76 9.75
CA TYR A 29 -8.78 8.88 9.81
C TYR A 29 -9.63 8.87 11.10
N PHE A 30 -10.22 7.74 11.46
CA PHE A 30 -11.06 7.65 12.65
C PHE A 30 -10.27 7.81 13.95
N ILE A 31 -9.05 7.28 14.00
CA ILE A 31 -8.18 7.45 15.18
C ILE A 31 -7.73 8.90 15.31
N ILE A 32 -7.33 9.54 14.20
CA ILE A 32 -6.98 10.97 14.17
C ILE A 32 -8.14 11.84 14.67
N LYS A 33 -9.37 11.52 14.24
CA LYS A 33 -10.58 12.25 14.65
C LYS A 33 -10.96 11.99 16.11
N HIS A 34 -10.70 10.80 16.63
CA HIS A 34 -10.95 10.47 18.03
C HIS A 34 -9.98 11.21 18.97
N ASP A 35 -8.73 11.40 18.55
CA ASP A 35 -7.69 12.01 19.37
C ASP A 35 -7.69 13.56 19.32
N ASP A 36 -8.73 14.16 18.73
CA ASP A 36 -8.95 15.63 18.64
C ASP A 36 -7.72 16.39 18.11
N LEU A 37 -7.06 15.81 17.11
CA LEU A 37 -5.86 16.39 16.51
C LEU A 37 -6.17 17.72 15.83
N ASP A 38 -5.21 18.65 15.94
CA ASP A 38 -5.30 20.01 15.41
C ASP A 38 -5.49 20.04 13.88
N GLU A 39 -6.03 21.16 13.39
CA GLU A 39 -6.38 21.36 11.98
C GLU A 39 -5.17 21.16 11.05
N ASP A 40 -3.98 21.57 11.51
CA ASP A 40 -2.70 21.37 10.85
C ASP A 40 -2.38 19.88 10.61
N THR A 41 -2.63 19.02 11.59
CA THR A 41 -2.37 17.57 11.47
C THR A 41 -3.37 16.90 10.55
N GLN A 42 -4.66 17.30 10.58
CA GLN A 42 -5.67 16.81 9.64
C GLN A 42 -5.35 17.21 8.20
N GLN A 43 -4.88 18.45 7.99
CA GLN A 43 -4.49 18.93 6.67
C GLN A 43 -3.26 18.18 6.13
N ARG A 44 -2.27 17.89 6.98
CA ARG A 44 -1.12 17.06 6.62
C ARG A 44 -1.52 15.62 6.30
N PHE A 45 -2.45 15.03 7.04
CA PHE A 45 -3.02 13.72 6.71
C PHE A 45 -3.67 13.72 5.32
N PHE A 46 -4.45 14.75 5.00
CA PHE A 46 -5.03 14.91 3.66
C PHE A 46 -3.95 14.99 2.56
N PHE A 47 -2.82 15.67 2.81
CA PHE A 47 -1.70 15.68 1.86
C PHE A 47 -1.05 14.31 1.68
N ILE A 48 -1.02 13.46 2.71
CA ILE A 48 -0.56 12.07 2.58
C ILE A 48 -1.49 11.31 1.63
N LEU A 49 -2.80 11.34 1.88
CA LEU A 49 -3.81 10.69 1.01
C LEU A 49 -3.71 11.18 -0.44
N PHE A 50 -3.57 12.49 -0.64
CA PHE A 50 -3.41 13.07 -1.96
C PHE A 50 -2.11 12.63 -2.63
N GLY A 51 -1.00 12.56 -1.89
CA GLY A 51 0.29 12.11 -2.38
C GLY A 51 0.28 10.63 -2.78
N VAL A 52 -0.25 9.75 -1.95
CA VAL A 52 -0.40 8.31 -2.20
C VAL A 52 -1.33 8.07 -3.38
N GLY A 53 -2.52 8.67 -3.36
CA GLY A 53 -3.49 8.57 -4.46
C GLY A 53 -2.93 9.11 -5.78
N GLY A 54 -2.21 10.24 -5.74
CA GLY A 54 -1.55 10.83 -6.90
C GLY A 54 -0.44 9.94 -7.46
N ALA A 55 0.39 9.35 -6.60
CA ALA A 55 1.45 8.43 -7.02
C ALA A 55 0.87 7.18 -7.70
N SER A 56 -0.24 6.65 -7.19
CA SER A 56 -0.93 5.49 -7.76
C SER A 56 -1.42 5.69 -9.20
N VAL A 57 -1.69 6.94 -9.63
CA VAL A 57 -2.05 7.26 -11.03
C VAL A 57 -0.90 6.96 -12.01
N PHE A 58 0.35 6.99 -11.55
CA PHE A 58 1.51 6.69 -12.40
C PHE A 58 1.76 5.19 -12.55
N LYS A 59 1.19 4.36 -11.68
CA LYS A 59 1.39 2.90 -11.68
C LYS A 59 1.06 2.22 -13.02
N PRO A 60 -0.05 2.55 -13.72
CA PRO A 60 -0.37 1.97 -15.03
C PRO A 60 0.60 2.37 -16.16
N LEU A 61 1.44 3.39 -15.97
CA LEU A 61 2.42 3.82 -16.97
C LEU A 61 3.68 2.95 -16.97
N LEU A 62 3.87 2.13 -15.95
CA LEU A 62 5.02 1.23 -15.83
C LEU A 62 4.73 -0.08 -16.58
N VAL A 63 5.41 -0.27 -17.71
CA VAL A 63 5.19 -1.43 -18.59
C VAL A 63 5.74 -2.73 -17.99
N HIS A 64 6.78 -2.65 -17.17
CA HIS A 64 7.41 -3.84 -16.59
C HIS A 64 6.72 -4.22 -15.27
N PRO A 65 6.16 -5.44 -15.12
CA PRO A 65 5.39 -5.81 -13.93
C PRO A 65 6.21 -5.73 -12.63
N VAL A 66 7.49 -6.12 -12.67
CA VAL A 66 8.40 -5.97 -11.53
C VAL A 66 8.56 -4.49 -11.12
N LEU A 67 8.67 -3.57 -12.08
CA LEU A 67 8.76 -2.15 -11.78
C LEU A 67 7.45 -1.62 -11.20
N MET A 68 6.30 -2.10 -11.66
CA MET A 68 4.99 -1.76 -11.05
C MET A 68 4.93 -2.17 -9.58
N VAL A 69 5.39 -3.38 -9.24
CA VAL A 69 5.41 -3.85 -7.85
C VAL A 69 6.39 -3.05 -7.01
N LEU A 70 7.63 -2.83 -7.48
CA LEU A 70 8.64 -2.03 -6.78
C LEU A 70 8.17 -0.59 -6.55
N PHE A 71 7.49 -0.01 -7.53
CA PHE A 71 6.90 1.32 -7.41
C PHE A 71 5.77 1.34 -6.38
N SER A 72 4.92 0.31 -6.35
CA SER A 72 3.86 0.20 -5.33
C SER A 72 4.46 0.10 -3.92
N ILE A 73 5.47 -0.75 -3.73
CA ILE A 73 6.20 -0.84 -2.45
C ILE A 73 6.82 0.52 -2.08
N SER A 74 7.32 1.28 -3.05
CA SER A 74 7.88 2.61 -2.81
C SER A 74 6.81 3.61 -2.35
N ILE A 75 5.58 3.50 -2.85
CA ILE A 75 4.44 4.28 -2.39
C ILE A 75 4.13 3.93 -0.93
N GLU A 76 4.00 2.64 -0.59
CA GLU A 76 3.70 2.21 0.79
C GLU A 76 4.79 2.65 1.78
N ILE A 77 6.07 2.59 1.37
CA ILE A 77 7.18 3.10 2.20
C ILE A 77 7.04 4.62 2.42
N GLY A 78 6.68 5.37 1.36
CA GLY A 78 6.47 6.81 1.45
C GLY A 78 5.30 7.18 2.36
N GLU A 79 4.21 6.42 2.29
CA GLU A 79 3.04 6.53 3.18
C GLU A 79 3.44 6.29 4.63
N LEU A 80 4.09 5.15 4.91
CA LEU A 80 4.58 4.82 6.26
C LEU A 80 5.49 5.92 6.83
N VAL A 81 6.50 6.36 6.08
CA VAL A 81 7.42 7.43 6.54
C VAL A 81 6.66 8.72 6.86
N SER A 82 5.62 9.02 6.09
CA SER A 82 4.78 10.20 6.32
C SER A 82 3.94 10.05 7.59
N TYR A 83 3.37 8.87 7.84
CA TYR A 83 2.68 8.58 9.09
C TYR A 83 3.60 8.59 10.30
N LEU A 84 4.80 8.03 10.22
CA LEU A 84 5.79 8.07 11.30
C LEU A 84 6.15 9.51 11.69
N LYS A 85 6.19 10.43 10.72
CA LYS A 85 6.42 11.86 10.96
C LYS A 85 5.20 12.58 11.54
N LEU A 86 4.00 12.17 11.12
CA LEU A 86 2.75 12.83 11.52
C LEU A 86 2.24 12.39 12.89
N LEU A 87 2.49 11.13 13.28
CA LEU A 87 1.87 10.48 14.43
C LEU A 87 2.88 9.99 15.48
N PRO A 88 3.90 10.80 15.88
CA PRO A 88 5.03 10.32 16.67
C PRO A 88 4.69 9.85 18.10
N ASN A 89 3.51 10.21 18.63
CA ASN A 89 3.13 9.96 20.03
C ASN A 89 1.98 8.97 20.24
N THR A 90 1.52 8.29 19.19
CA THR A 90 0.42 7.31 19.27
C THR A 90 0.94 5.89 19.00
N THR A 91 1.56 5.28 20.01
CA THR A 91 2.18 3.94 19.90
C THR A 91 1.24 2.88 19.34
N SER A 92 -0.03 2.87 19.76
CA SER A 92 -1.03 1.91 19.25
C SER A 92 -1.34 2.13 17.76
N LEU A 93 -1.42 3.38 17.31
CA LEU A 93 -1.67 3.73 15.91
C LEU A 93 -0.47 3.38 15.03
N LEU A 94 0.75 3.67 15.51
CA LEU A 94 1.98 3.30 14.81
C LEU A 94 2.09 1.79 14.64
N VAL A 95 1.72 0.99 15.65
CA VAL A 95 1.69 -0.47 15.54
C VAL A 95 0.70 -0.93 14.48
N VAL A 96 -0.50 -0.34 14.44
CA VAL A 96 -1.50 -0.68 13.42
C VAL A 96 -1.00 -0.34 12.02
N ILE A 97 -0.50 0.87 11.80
CA ILE A 97 0.05 1.34 10.51
C ILE A 97 1.20 0.44 10.05
N ILE A 98 2.13 0.09 10.96
CA ILE A 98 3.24 -0.82 10.63
C ILE A 98 2.73 -2.22 10.25
N LEU A 99 1.69 -2.73 10.92
CA LEU A 99 1.09 -4.02 10.56
C LEU A 99 0.45 -3.98 9.17
N PHE A 100 -0.30 -2.93 8.85
CA PHE A 100 -0.89 -2.74 7.51
C PHE A 100 0.20 -2.68 6.44
N PHE A 101 1.20 -1.81 6.61
CA PHE A 101 2.37 -1.74 5.75
C PHE A 101 3.04 -3.12 5.54
N CYS A 102 3.27 -3.88 6.62
CA CYS A 102 3.88 -5.21 6.52
C CYS A 102 3.03 -6.16 5.66
N PHE A 103 1.71 -6.16 5.84
CA PHE A 103 0.82 -7.02 5.06
C PHE A 103 0.80 -6.62 3.58
N GLU A 104 0.73 -5.33 3.27
CA GLU A 104 0.73 -4.83 1.89
C GLU A 104 2.04 -5.18 1.16
N VAL A 105 3.19 -4.99 1.83
CA VAL A 105 4.49 -5.41 1.28
C VAL A 105 4.52 -6.91 1.03
N ILE A 106 4.00 -7.73 1.95
CA ILE A 106 3.91 -9.19 1.75
C ILE A 106 3.03 -9.51 0.54
N PHE A 107 1.86 -8.89 0.40
CA PHE A 107 0.98 -9.11 -0.75
C PHE A 107 1.62 -8.68 -2.07
N HIS A 108 2.34 -7.56 -2.07
CA HIS A 108 3.13 -7.12 -3.21
C HIS A 108 4.20 -8.15 -3.60
N LEU A 109 4.95 -8.69 -2.64
CA LEU A 109 5.96 -9.73 -2.90
C LEU A 109 5.33 -11.03 -3.40
N ILE A 110 4.16 -11.44 -2.89
CA ILE A 110 3.43 -12.61 -3.40
C ILE A 110 2.98 -12.36 -4.85
N SER A 111 2.47 -11.16 -5.16
CA SER A 111 2.08 -10.79 -6.52
C SER A 111 3.26 -10.85 -7.50
N LEU A 112 4.46 -10.42 -7.06
CA LEU A 112 5.69 -10.47 -7.83
C LEU A 112 6.09 -11.90 -8.21
N ILE A 113 6.04 -12.82 -7.25
CA ILE A 113 6.32 -14.25 -7.47
C ILE A 113 5.31 -14.86 -8.45
N GLY A 114 4.04 -14.45 -8.37
CA GLY A 114 2.99 -14.87 -9.29
C GLY A 114 3.21 -14.41 -10.74
N ILE A 115 3.87 -13.26 -10.93
CA ILE A 115 4.11 -12.67 -12.26
C ILE A 115 5.44 -13.15 -12.88
N TRP A 116 6.53 -13.16 -12.12
CA TRP A 116 7.86 -13.54 -12.62
C TRP A 116 7.88 -14.93 -13.27
N ASP A 117 7.25 -15.90 -12.61
CA ASP A 117 7.25 -17.30 -13.06
C ASP A 117 6.34 -17.56 -14.30
N ASN A 118 5.48 -16.60 -14.66
CA ASN A 118 4.69 -16.66 -15.91
C ASN A 118 5.49 -16.15 -17.12
N ASP A 119 6.40 -15.18 -16.94
CA ASP A 119 7.26 -14.67 -18.02
C ASP A 119 8.33 -15.71 -18.41
N ASP A 120 8.84 -16.49 -17.46
CA ASP A 120 9.79 -17.58 -17.71
C ASP A 120 9.14 -18.81 -18.40
N GLN A 121 7.81 -18.97 -18.33
CA GLN A 121 7.07 -20.04 -19.03
C GLN A 121 6.66 -19.68 -20.47
N ASN A 122 6.66 -18.38 -20.81
CA ASN A 122 6.30 -17.88 -22.15
C ASN A 122 7.53 -17.56 -23.03
N ARG A 123 8.74 -17.76 -22.50
CA ARG A 123 10.01 -17.73 -23.23
C ARG A 123 10.44 -19.13 -23.63
#